data_AF-A0A7C5X5F0-F1
#
_entry.id   AF-A0A7C5X5F0-F1
#
_cell.length_a   1.000
_cell.length_b   1.000
_cell.length_c   1.000
_cell.angle_alpha   90.00
_cell.angle_beta   90.00
_cell.angle_gamma   90.00
#
_symmetry.space_group_name_H-M   'P 1'
#
loop_
_entity.id
_entity.type
_entity.pdbx_description
1 polymer ?
#
loop_
_entity_poly.entity_id
_entity_poly.type
_entity_poly.pdbx_seq_one_letter_code
_entity_poly.pdbx_strand_id
1 'polypeptide(L)' 'MGFRWACAAGTFYPADPTRLALEIVRCLGAKREELGPPGPPLSHPVGLIVPHAGYRYSGGVAGVGFRALWKAGQPEAVVI' A
#
# COMPACT_ATOMS: atom_id res chain seq x y z
N MET A 1 14.98 -9.34 20.69
CA MET A 1 14.24 -9.02 19.44
C MET A 1 13.23 -7.93 19.80
N GLY A 2 13.34 -6.73 19.22
CA GLY A 2 12.46 -5.60 19.55
C GLY A 2 11.22 -5.59 18.66
N PHE A 3 10.03 -5.51 19.26
CA PHE A 3 8.80 -5.25 18.52
C PHE A 3 8.58 -3.74 18.42
N ARG A 4 8.16 -3.27 17.24
CA ARG A 4 7.70 -1.90 17.05
C ARG A 4 6.18 -1.89 16.91
N TRP A 5 5.49 -1.33 17.90
CA TRP A 5 4.04 -1.19 17.86
C TRP A 5 3.60 -0.18 16.80
N ALA A 6 2.46 -0.44 16.17
CA ALA A 6 1.85 0.41 15.15
C ALA A 6 1.20 1.66 15.80
N CYS A 7 2.02 2.62 16.24
CA CYS A 7 1.59 3.78 17.03
C CYS A 7 0.55 4.70 16.36
N ALA A 8 0.42 4.67 15.03
CA ALA A 8 -0.56 5.46 14.28
C ALA A 8 -1.86 4.69 13.97
N ALA A 9 -1.95 3.42 14.36
CA ALA A 9 -3.16 2.62 14.23
C ALA A 9 -4.25 3.19 15.14
N GLY A 10 -5.45 3.39 14.59
CA GLY A 10 -6.59 4.01 15.27
C GLY A 10 -6.66 5.53 15.11
N THR A 11 -5.61 6.18 14.61
CA THR A 11 -5.57 7.62 14.34
C THR A 11 -5.42 7.91 12.84
N PHE A 12 -4.35 7.44 12.21
CA PHE A 12 -4.07 7.71 10.80
C PHE A 12 -4.75 6.70 9.87
N TYR A 13 -4.94 5.48 10.35
CA TYR A 13 -5.61 4.39 9.66
C TYR A 13 -6.33 3.49 10.68
N PRO A 14 -7.33 2.69 10.28
CA PRO A 14 -8.06 1.83 11.21
C PRO A 14 -7.14 0.87 11.99
N ALA A 15 -7.36 0.75 13.31
CA ALA A 15 -6.63 -0.23 14.13
C ALA A 15 -7.16 -1.66 13.96
N ASP A 16 -8.45 -1.79 13.65
CA ASP A 16 -9.07 -3.08 13.38
C ASP A 16 -8.61 -3.61 12.00
N PRO A 17 -8.07 -4.84 11.92
CA PRO A 17 -7.47 -5.36 10.69
C PRO A 17 -8.49 -5.54 9.56
N THR A 18 -9.73 -5.92 9.89
CA THR A 18 -10.80 -6.09 8.90
C THR A 18 -11.18 -4.75 8.27
N ARG A 19 -11.36 -3.71 9.10
CA ARG A 19 -11.61 -2.34 8.63
C ARG A 19 -10.43 -1.77 7.86
N LEU A 20 -9.20 -2.07 8.27
CA LEU A 20 -7.99 -1.64 7.57
C LEU A 20 -7.91 -2.26 6.17
N ALA A 21 -8.19 -3.56 6.02
CA ALA A 21 -8.21 -4.22 4.72
C ALA A 21 -9.25 -3.57 3.77
N LEU A 22 -10.46 -3.28 4.28
CA LEU A 22 -11.49 -2.58 3.52
C LEU A 22 -11.09 -1.15 3.15
N GLU A 23 -10.41 -0.43 4.06
CA GLU A 23 -9.87 0.91 3.78
C GLU A 23 -8.79 0.86 2.70
N ILE A 24 -7.91 -0.15 2.72
CA ILE A 24 -6.89 -0.34 1.68
C ILE A 24 -7.55 -0.59 0.33
N VAL A 25 -8.58 -1.45 0.25
CA VAL A 25 -9.34 -1.65 -1.00
C VAL A 25 -9.97 -0.33 -1.49
N ARG A 26 -10.53 0.49 -0.58
CA ARG A 26 -11.04 1.82 -0.93
C ARG A 26 -9.93 2.74 -1.47
N CYS A 27 -8.77 2.78 -0.81
CA CYS A 27 -7.61 3.57 -1.24
C CYS A 27 -7.09 3.11 -2.61
N LEU A 28 -7.02 1.80 -2.83
CA LEU A 28 -6.64 1.22 -4.11
C LEU A 28 -7.70 1.44 -5.19
N GLY A 29 -8.96 1.72 -4.85
CA GLY A 29 -10.04 1.90 -5.82
C GLY A 29 -10.33 0.65 -6.68
N ALA A 30 -9.77 -0.49 -6.29
CA ALA A 30 -9.89 -1.78 -6.96
C ALA A 30 -9.54 -2.89 -5.96
N LYS A 31 -10.23 -4.01 -6.06
CA LYS A 31 -9.89 -5.25 -5.37
C LYS A 31 -8.72 -5.94 -6.08
N ARG A 32 -8.04 -6.84 -5.38
CA ARG A 32 -6.89 -7.57 -5.92
C ARG A 32 -7.23 -8.35 -7.19
N GLU A 33 -8.43 -8.94 -7.24
CA GLU A 33 -8.90 -9.73 -8.37
C GLU A 33 -9.08 -8.86 -9.63
N GLU A 34 -9.42 -7.58 -9.44
CA GLU A 34 -9.61 -6.60 -10.53
C GLU A 34 -8.27 -6.04 -11.05
N LEU A 35 -7.22 -6.09 -10.24
CA LEU A 35 -5.87 -5.65 -10.63
C LEU A 35 -5.15 -6.67 -11.53
N GLY A 36 -5.64 -7.91 -11.61
CA GLY A 36 -4.97 -9.00 -12.31
C GLY A 36 -3.70 -9.47 -11.61
N PRO A 37 -2.93 -10.38 -12.23
CA PRO A 37 -1.66 -10.84 -11.66
C PRO A 37 -0.68 -9.67 -11.51
N PRO A 38 0.21 -9.70 -10.49
CA PRO A 38 1.28 -8.72 -10.40
C PRO A 38 2.21 -8.83 -11.62
N GLY A 39 2.94 -7.75 -11.90
CA GLY A 39 4.00 -7.78 -12.90
C GLY A 39 5.10 -8.81 -12.56
N PRO A 40 6.00 -9.08 -13.52
CA PRO A 40 7.14 -9.97 -13.29
C PRO A 40 8.06 -9.43 -12.18
N PRO A 41 9.02 -10.23 -11.68
CA PRO A 41 10.08 -9.70 -10.82
C PRO A 41 10.76 -8.47 -11.44
N LEU A 42 11.00 -7.45 -10.64
CA LEU A 42 11.68 -6.24 -11.11
C LEU A 42 13.12 -6.57 -11.51
N SER A 43 13.52 -6.20 -12.73
CA SER A 43 14.89 -6.39 -13.24
C SER A 43 15.87 -5.33 -12.75
N HIS A 44 15.38 -4.22 -12.20
CA HIS A 44 16.17 -3.10 -11.68
C HIS A 44 15.40 -2.41 -10.55
N PRO A 45 16.08 -1.69 -9.63
CA PRO A 45 15.40 -0.91 -8.60
C PRO A 45 14.46 0.15 -9.17
N VAL A 46 13.32 0.36 -8.51
CA VAL A 46 12.34 1.40 -8.84
C VAL A 46 12.02 2.21 -7.58
N GLY A 47 11.67 3.49 -7.78
CA GLY A 47 11.25 4.39 -6.69
C GLY A 47 9.77 4.74 -6.81
N LEU A 48 9.10 4.90 -5.67
CA LEU A 48 7.73 5.39 -5.59
C LEU A 48 7.65 6.45 -4.47
N ILE A 49 7.17 7.64 -4.81
CA ILE A 49 6.92 8.72 -3.83
C ILE A 49 5.42 8.77 -3.57
N VAL A 50 5.03 8.69 -2.29
CA VAL A 50 3.64 8.75 -1.86
C VAL A 50 3.49 9.64 -0.62
N PRO A 51 2.31 10.26 -0.42
CA PRO A 51 2.01 11.00 0.80
C PRO A 51 1.86 10.07 2.01
N HIS A 52 2.15 10.59 3.21
CA HIS A 52 2.11 9.82 4.48
C HIS A 52 1.04 10.31 5.47
N ALA A 53 0.06 11.11 5.02
CA ALA A 53 -1.05 11.55 5.86
C ALA A 53 -2.02 10.39 6.15
N GLY A 54 -3.04 10.66 6.99
CA GLY A 54 -4.07 9.67 7.28
C GLY A 54 -4.78 9.17 6.01
N TYR A 55 -5.15 7.88 5.99
CA TYR A 55 -5.65 7.20 4.79
C TYR A 55 -6.89 7.88 4.19
N ARG A 56 -7.75 8.47 5.04
CA ARG A 56 -8.91 9.28 4.62
C ARG A 56 -8.54 10.41 3.66
N TYR A 57 -7.37 11.03 3.84
CA TYR A 57 -6.96 12.21 3.10
C TYR A 57 -6.04 11.86 1.93
N SER A 58 -5.10 10.95 2.14
CA SER A 58 -4.03 10.68 1.18
C SER A 58 -4.00 9.25 0.64
N GLY A 59 -4.84 8.36 1.17
CA GLY A 59 -4.85 6.94 0.82
C GLY A 59 -5.17 6.70 -0.66
N GLY A 60 -6.13 7.44 -1.23
CA GLY A 60 -6.46 7.36 -2.65
C GLY A 60 -5.29 7.73 -3.57
N VAL A 61 -4.52 8.76 -3.20
CA VAL A 61 -3.32 9.20 -3.95
C VAL A 61 -2.22 8.15 -3.86
N ALA A 62 -1.94 7.63 -2.65
CA ALA A 62 -0.99 6.54 -2.47
C ALA A 62 -1.42 5.28 -3.25
N GLY A 63 -2.72 4.99 -3.28
CA GLY A 63 -3.29 3.86 -4.01
C GLY A 63 -3.02 3.90 -5.52
N VAL A 64 -3.03 5.08 -6.16
CA VAL A 64 -2.62 5.23 -7.56
C VAL A 64 -1.18 4.75 -7.77
N GLY A 65 -0.27 5.16 -6.89
CA GLY A 65 1.14 4.76 -6.92
C GLY A 65 1.33 3.26 -6.74
N PHE A 66 0.67 2.66 -5.74
CA PHE A 66 0.74 1.23 -5.49
C PHE A 66 0.16 0.40 -6.64
N ARG A 67 -0.92 0.85 -7.31
CA ARG A 67 -1.43 0.19 -8.52
C ARG A 67 -0.45 0.26 -9.69
N ALA A 68 0.27 1.38 -9.85
CA ALA A 68 1.30 1.50 -10.87
C ALA A 68 2.47 0.55 -10.57
N LEU A 69 2.90 0.46 -9.31
CA LEU A 69 3.96 -0.45 -8.88
C LEU A 69 3.57 -1.92 -9.05
N TRP A 70 2.32 -2.29 -8.72
CA TRP A 70 1.77 -3.64 -8.94
C TRP A 70 1.91 -4.11 -10.39
N LYS A 71 1.67 -3.19 -11.34
CA LYS A 71 1.84 -3.46 -12.77
C LYS A 71 3.31 -3.48 -13.20
N ALA A 72 4.14 -2.66 -12.59
CA ALA A 72 5.56 -2.55 -12.92
C ALA A 72 6.31 -3.85 -12.58
N GLY A 73 6.07 -4.41 -11.40
CA GLY A 73 6.67 -5.68 -11.03
C GLY A 73 6.78 -5.93 -9.53
N GLN A 74 7.33 -7.09 -9.19
CA GLN A 74 7.51 -7.54 -7.81
C GLN A 74 8.94 -7.25 -7.34
N PRO A 75 9.12 -6.48 -6.26
CA PRO A 75 10.44 -6.28 -5.67
C PRO A 75 10.89 -7.49 -4.85
N GLU A 76 12.19 -7.76 -4.82
CA GLU A 76 12.79 -8.73 -3.88
C GLU A 76 12.90 -8.16 -2.46
N ALA A 77 13.08 -6.83 -2.34
CA ALA A 77 13.17 -6.10 -1.09
C ALA A 77 12.55 -4.71 -1.21
N VAL A 78 12.04 -4.19 -0.10
CA VAL A 78 11.44 -2.86 -0.01
C VAL A 78 12.18 -2.05 1.04
N VAL A 79 12.58 -0.83 0.69
CA VAL A 79 13.16 0.18 1.60
C VAL A 79 12.17 1.34 1.71
N ILE A 80 11.76 1.67 2.93
CA ILE A 80 10.78 2.72 3.26
C ILE A 80 11.46 3.77 4.13
#